data_AF-A0A7W1HSJ6-F1
#
_entry.id   AF-A0A7W1HSJ6-F1
#
_cell.length_a   1.000
_cell.length_b   1.000
_cell.length_c   1.000
_cell.angle_alpha   90.00
_cell.angle_beta   90.00
_cell.angle_gamma   90.00
#
_symmetry.space_group_name_H-M   'P 1'
#
loop_
_entity.id
_entity.type
_entity.pdbx_description
1 polymer ?
#
loop_
_entity_poly.entity_id
_entity_poly.type
_entity_poly.pdbx_seq_one_letter_code
_entity_poly.pdbx_strand_id
1 'polypeptide(L)'
;MSRKVVAGAAAAGVVAASILVAGPASAHYGDPRLTIDVNRHILGDGKRVVFFGRLIGEHPRCEAYETIRLKRIRHGILRTLRTTTTDAQGEYRFAFNPVRERGKWFTRYPGKDDFGYRKRHSCGADRSRIIWTRHA
;
A
#
# COMPACT_ATOMS: atom_id res chain seq x y z
N MET A 1 9.00 -14.78 -85.08
CA MET A 1 9.77 -15.55 -84.07
C MET A 1 11.11 -14.85 -83.96
N SER A 2 11.54 -14.22 -82.86
CA SER A 2 11.69 -14.78 -81.52
C SER A 2 11.61 -13.68 -80.46
N ARG A 3 10.89 -13.96 -79.37
CA ARG A 3 10.75 -13.12 -78.17
C ARG A 3 12.06 -13.15 -77.38
N LYS A 4 12.53 -11.99 -76.90
CA LYS A 4 13.50 -11.93 -75.80
C LYS A 4 12.79 -11.52 -74.52
N VAL A 5 13.14 -12.24 -73.46
CA VAL A 5 12.47 -12.38 -72.18
C VAL A 5 12.84 -11.23 -71.24
N VAL A 6 11.88 -10.91 -70.38
CA VAL A 6 11.85 -9.93 -69.29
C VAL A 6 12.95 -10.16 -68.25
N ALA A 7 13.55 -9.08 -67.75
CA ALA A 7 14.12 -8.98 -66.41
C ALA A 7 13.71 -7.58 -65.89
N GLY A 8 12.73 -7.40 -65.01
CA GLY A 8 12.63 -8.04 -63.69
C GLY A 8 13.36 -7.19 -62.65
N ALA A 9 13.09 -5.88 -62.56
CA ALA A 9 13.64 -5.03 -61.51
C ALA A 9 12.89 -5.30 -60.20
N ALA A 10 13.52 -6.04 -59.30
CA ALA A 10 13.04 -6.26 -57.95
C ALA A 10 13.16 -4.96 -57.14
N ALA A 11 12.02 -4.31 -56.88
CA ALA A 11 11.95 -3.22 -55.91
C ALA A 11 12.00 -3.84 -54.50
N ALA A 12 13.19 -3.86 -53.91
CA ALA A 12 13.38 -4.21 -52.51
C ALA A 12 12.82 -3.08 -51.63
N GLY A 13 11.55 -3.21 -51.22
CA GLY A 13 10.95 -2.35 -50.21
C GLY A 13 11.56 -2.65 -48.85
N VAL A 14 12.45 -1.78 -48.38
CA VAL A 14 12.95 -1.82 -47.01
C VAL A 14 11.81 -1.35 -46.10
N VAL A 15 11.09 -2.30 -45.50
CA VAL A 15 10.18 -2.01 -44.39
C VAL A 15 11.07 -1.67 -43.20
N ALA A 16 11.22 -0.39 -42.91
CA ALA A 16 11.90 0.09 -41.71
C ALA A 16 11.12 -0.39 -40.48
N ALA A 17 11.58 -1.47 -39.88
CA ALA A 17 11.10 -1.93 -38.59
C ALA A 17 11.56 -0.94 -37.52
N SER A 18 10.69 -0.01 -37.14
CA SER A 18 10.88 0.82 -35.96
C SER A 18 10.85 -0.07 -34.72
N ILE A 19 12.01 -0.61 -34.33
CA ILE A 19 12.19 -1.25 -33.03
C ILE A 19 12.05 -0.13 -32.00
N LEU A 20 10.84 0.03 -31.46
CA LEU A 20 10.62 0.79 -30.24
C LEU A 20 11.34 0.04 -29.12
N VAL A 21 12.58 0.44 -28.84
CA VAL A 21 13.31 0.02 -27.63
C VAL A 21 12.51 0.56 -26.45
N ALA A 22 11.61 -0.28 -25.92
CA ALA A 22 11.01 -0.05 -24.63
C ALA A 22 12.15 -0.17 -23.60
N GLY A 23 12.72 0.98 -23.22
CA GLY A 23 13.68 1.05 -22.12
C GLY A 23 13.09 0.42 -20.86
N PRO A 24 13.93 -0.09 -19.94
CA PRO A 24 13.46 -0.78 -18.75
C PRO A 24 12.50 0.12 -17.97
N ALA A 25 11.28 -0.38 -17.75
CA ALA A 25 10.30 0.27 -16.90
C ALA A 25 10.91 0.43 -15.50
N SER A 26 11.15 1.67 -15.07
CA SER A 26 11.68 1.96 -13.75
C SER A 26 10.67 1.52 -12.70
N ALA A 27 11.02 0.49 -11.92
CA ALA A 27 10.23 0.02 -10.79
C ALA A 27 10.59 0.88 -9.57
N HIS A 28 9.61 1.59 -9.03
CA HIS A 28 9.79 2.39 -7.83
C HIS A 28 9.21 1.66 -6.62
N TYR A 29 10.05 1.40 -5.63
CA TYR A 29 9.66 0.84 -4.33
C TYR A 29 9.67 1.97 -3.30
N GLY A 30 8.52 2.24 -2.68
CA GLY A 30 8.46 3.14 -1.53
C GLY A 30 8.46 2.33 -0.23
N ASP A 31 9.20 2.78 0.78
CA ASP A 31 9.22 2.17 2.11
C ASP A 31 8.41 3.04 3.10
N PRO A 32 7.09 2.79 3.26
CA PRO A 32 6.26 3.63 4.09
C PRO A 32 6.44 3.29 5.57
N ARG A 33 6.22 4.30 6.43
CA ARG A 33 6.27 4.19 7.89
C ARG A 33 4.90 4.42 8.51
N LEU A 34 4.46 3.49 9.35
CA LEU A 34 3.18 3.50 10.03
C LEU A 34 3.35 3.89 11.50
N THR A 35 2.72 4.97 11.90
CA THR A 35 2.71 5.46 13.28
C THR A 35 1.41 5.09 13.98
N ILE A 36 1.40 5.00 15.30
CA ILE A 36 0.19 4.78 16.10
C ILE A 36 0.31 5.52 17.45
N ASP A 37 -0.82 6.04 17.91
CA ASP A 37 -1.06 6.50 19.26
C ASP A 37 -2.49 6.18 19.75
N VAL A 38 -2.75 6.41 21.03
CA VAL A 38 -4.06 6.22 21.66
C VAL A 38 -4.39 7.41 22.54
N ASN A 39 -5.65 7.86 22.50
CA ASN A 39 -6.09 9.01 23.30
C ASN A 39 -6.04 8.76 24.82
N ARG A 40 -6.00 7.48 25.24
CA ARG A 40 -5.87 7.08 26.64
C ARG A 40 -5.31 5.66 26.79
N HIS A 41 -4.33 5.50 27.66
CA HIS A 41 -3.72 4.20 27.96
C HIS A 41 -4.48 3.39 29.03
N ILE A 42 -5.29 4.06 29.85
CA ILE A 42 -6.16 3.42 30.85
C ILE A 42 -7.58 3.42 30.31
N LEU A 43 -8.07 2.22 30.01
CA LEU A 43 -9.41 1.97 29.50
C LEU A 43 -10.33 1.74 30.70
N GLY A 44 -11.52 2.33 30.68
CA GLY A 44 -12.49 2.21 31.76
C GLY A 44 -13.90 2.32 31.22
N ASP A 45 -14.86 1.85 32.02
CA ASP A 45 -16.26 1.75 31.63
C ASP A 45 -16.83 3.11 31.18
N GLY A 46 -17.61 3.10 30.11
CA GLY A 46 -18.30 4.29 29.58
C GLY A 46 -17.48 5.24 28.70
N LYS A 47 -16.15 5.13 28.63
CA LYS A 47 -15.32 6.07 27.84
C LYS A 47 -14.86 5.50 26.49
N ARG A 48 -15.09 6.27 25.42
CA ARG A 48 -14.64 5.95 24.05
C ARG A 48 -13.11 5.95 23.97
N VAL A 49 -12.57 4.90 23.35
CA VAL A 49 -11.15 4.73 23.09
C VAL A 49 -10.90 5.03 21.62
N VAL A 50 -9.90 5.85 21.33
CA VAL A 50 -9.54 6.25 19.98
C VAL A 50 -8.07 5.92 19.75
N PHE A 51 -7.80 5.01 18.83
CA PHE A 51 -6.47 4.79 18.27
C PHE A 51 -6.35 5.61 17.00
N PHE A 52 -5.25 6.30 16.81
CA PHE A 52 -5.03 7.15 15.65
C PHE A 52 -3.57 7.12 15.25
N GLY A 53 -3.27 7.56 14.04
CA GLY A 53 -1.91 7.63 13.54
C GLY A 53 -1.89 8.05 12.08
N ARG A 54 -0.73 7.89 11.47
CA ARG A 54 -0.48 8.25 10.08
C ARG A 54 0.39 7.21 9.39
N LEU A 55 0.05 6.89 8.15
CA LEU A 55 0.91 6.22 7.19
C LEU A 55 1.72 7.30 6.47
N ILE A 56 3.04 7.21 6.52
CA ILE A 56 3.97 8.20 5.98
C ILE A 56 4.69 7.53 4.82
N GLY A 57 4.52 8.03 3.60
CA GLY A 57 5.20 7.50 2.41
C GLY A 57 6.00 8.56 1.66
N GLU A 58 6.91 8.12 0.80
CA GLU A 58 7.63 9.03 -0.12
C GLU A 58 6.71 9.62 -1.20
N HIS A 59 5.58 8.95 -1.48
CA HIS A 59 4.60 9.37 -2.47
C HIS A 59 3.19 9.35 -1.90
N PRO A 60 2.32 10.34 -2.25
CA PRO A 60 0.93 10.39 -1.79
C PRO A 60 0.16 9.10 -2.08
N ARG A 61 0.47 8.43 -3.19
CA ARG A 61 -0.17 7.15 -3.51
C ARG A 61 0.17 6.02 -2.55
N CYS A 62 1.22 6.09 -1.72
CA CYS A 62 1.51 5.08 -0.71
C CYS A 62 0.96 5.42 0.67
N GLU A 63 0.37 6.60 0.85
CA GLU A 63 -0.22 7.00 2.13
C GLU A 63 -1.71 7.28 2.04
N ALA A 64 -2.20 7.82 0.92
CA ALA A 64 -3.58 8.24 0.76
C ALA A 64 -4.52 7.08 0.41
N TYR A 65 -5.67 7.03 1.09
CA TYR A 65 -6.73 6.05 0.85
C TYR A 65 -6.30 4.58 0.99
N GLU A 66 -5.32 4.32 1.85
CA GLU A 66 -4.74 3.01 2.12
C GLU A 66 -5.43 2.27 3.26
N THR A 67 -5.51 0.95 3.15
CA THR A 67 -6.16 0.12 4.16
C THR A 67 -5.25 -0.13 5.38
N ILE A 68 -5.67 0.33 6.56
CA ILE A 68 -4.98 0.10 7.83
C ILE A 68 -5.78 -0.86 8.71
N ARG A 69 -5.09 -1.82 9.32
CA ARG A 69 -5.70 -2.83 10.21
C ARG A 69 -5.25 -2.62 11.65
N LEU A 70 -6.18 -2.44 12.58
CA LEU A 70 -5.88 -2.49 14.00
C LEU A 70 -5.80 -3.95 14.46
N LYS A 71 -4.66 -4.28 15.07
CA LYS A 71 -4.34 -5.60 15.60
C LYS A 71 -4.22 -5.56 17.10
N ARG A 72 -4.55 -6.68 17.73
CA ARG A 72 -4.34 -6.91 19.16
C ARG A 72 -3.75 -8.27 19.43
N ILE A 73 -2.83 -8.34 20.39
CA ILE A 73 -2.32 -9.58 20.96
C ILE A 73 -2.85 -9.72 22.38
N ARG A 74 -3.57 -10.81 22.68
CA ARG A 74 -4.04 -11.17 24.02
C ARG A 74 -3.81 -12.66 24.26
N HIS A 75 -3.14 -13.00 25.36
CA HIS A 75 -2.78 -14.37 25.72
C HIS A 75 -2.09 -15.11 24.55
N GLY A 76 -1.17 -14.43 23.86
CA GLY A 76 -0.47 -14.97 22.68
C GLY A 76 -1.28 -14.96 21.36
N ILE A 77 -2.59 -14.73 21.41
CA ILE A 77 -3.45 -14.76 20.22
C ILE A 77 -3.49 -13.39 19.54
N LEU A 78 -3.08 -13.36 18.28
CA LEU A 78 -3.19 -12.19 17.39
C LEU A 78 -4.57 -12.14 16.72
N ARG A 79 -5.26 -11.00 16.82
CA ARG A 79 -6.54 -10.77 16.14
C ARG A 79 -6.53 -9.44 15.39
N THR A 80 -7.19 -9.41 14.22
CA THR A 80 -7.64 -8.16 13.61
C THR A 80 -8.94 -7.75 14.28
N LEU A 81 -9.02 -6.52 14.76
CA LEU A 81 -10.22 -6.04 15.43
C LEU A 81 -11.04 -5.12 14.53
N ARG A 82 -10.37 -4.19 13.85
CA ARG A 82 -10.99 -3.32 12.86
C ARG A 82 -10.04 -3.03 11.72
N THR A 83 -10.65 -2.59 10.63
CA THR A 83 -10.00 -2.08 9.44
C THR A 83 -10.56 -0.70 9.18
N THR A 84 -9.70 0.21 8.74
CA THR A 84 -10.07 1.55 8.29
C THR A 84 -9.24 1.91 7.07
N THR A 85 -9.52 3.07 6.49
CA THR A 85 -8.77 3.61 5.37
C THR A 85 -8.16 4.93 5.81
N THR A 86 -6.94 5.23 5.35
CA THR A 86 -6.36 6.56 5.55
C THR A 86 -7.12 7.61 4.73
N ASP A 87 -7.02 8.87 5.14
CA ASP A 87 -7.47 10.01 4.32
C ASP A 87 -6.43 10.41 3.27
N ALA A 88 -6.62 11.57 2.63
CA ALA A 88 -5.72 12.09 1.60
C ALA A 88 -4.31 12.42 2.11
N GLN A 89 -4.15 12.59 3.42
CA GLN A 89 -2.89 12.92 4.08
C GLN A 89 -2.26 11.70 4.76
N GLY A 90 -2.87 10.52 4.65
CA GLY A 90 -2.39 9.30 5.29
C GLY A 90 -2.83 9.13 6.74
N GLU A 91 -3.69 10.01 7.27
CA GLU A 91 -4.17 9.91 8.65
C GLU A 91 -5.27 8.87 8.77
N TYR A 92 -5.34 8.19 9.91
CA TYR A 92 -6.38 7.21 10.17
C TYR A 92 -6.78 7.21 11.64
N ARG A 93 -8.00 6.73 11.91
CA ARG A 93 -8.53 6.60 13.27
C ARG A 93 -9.45 5.38 13.43
N PHE A 94 -9.37 4.76 14.59
CA PHE A 94 -10.26 3.70 15.04
C PHE A 94 -10.92 4.15 16.35
N ALA A 95 -12.23 4.40 16.29
CA ALA A 95 -13.03 4.72 17.47
C ALA A 95 -13.77 3.48 17.98
N PHE A 96 -13.69 3.24 19.29
CA PHE A 96 -14.32 2.12 19.99
C PHE A 96 -15.22 2.62 21.10
N ASN A 97 -16.42 2.04 21.19
CA ASN A 97 -17.21 2.08 22.43
C ASN A 97 -16.43 1.39 23.57
N PRO A 98 -16.77 1.66 24.84
CA PRO A 98 -15.91 1.36 25.98
C PRO A 98 -15.37 -0.06 25.93
N VAL A 99 -14.06 -0.17 25.80
CA VAL A 99 -13.38 -1.44 25.62
C VAL A 99 -12.95 -1.89 27.01
N ARG A 100 -13.59 -2.93 27.56
CA ARG A 100 -13.15 -3.59 28.80
C ARG A 100 -11.85 -4.39 28.63
N GLU A 101 -11.20 -4.30 27.47
CA GLU A 101 -10.21 -5.27 27.02
C GLU A 101 -8.79 -4.68 27.06
N ARG A 102 -7.98 -5.20 27.99
CA ARG A 102 -6.53 -4.96 28.09
C ARG A 102 -5.75 -5.69 26.98
N GLY A 103 -4.59 -5.18 26.58
CA GLY A 103 -3.70 -5.90 25.66
C GLY A 103 -2.57 -5.09 25.03
N LYS A 104 -1.83 -5.76 24.15
CA LYS A 104 -0.86 -5.16 23.22
C LYS A 104 -1.58 -4.82 21.91
N TRP A 105 -1.46 -3.58 21.45
CA TRP A 105 -2.11 -3.06 20.26
C TRP A 105 -1.08 -2.54 19.28
N PHE A 106 -1.35 -2.69 17.99
CA PHE A 106 -0.54 -2.10 16.93
C PHE A 106 -1.38 -2.04 15.65
N THR A 107 -0.98 -1.23 14.69
CA THR A 107 -1.59 -1.17 13.37
C THR A 107 -0.69 -1.81 12.32
N ARG A 108 -1.31 -2.30 11.25
CA ARG A 108 -0.61 -2.92 10.13
C ARG A 108 -1.14 -2.36 8.82
N TYR A 109 -0.22 -1.91 8.00
CA TYR A 109 -0.42 -1.62 6.59
C TYR A 109 0.03 -2.87 5.79
N PRO A 110 -0.85 -3.49 4.98
CA PRO A 110 -0.48 -4.71 4.25
C PRO A 110 0.47 -4.47 3.06
N GLY A 111 0.73 -3.22 2.68
CA GLY A 111 1.38 -2.89 1.41
C GLY A 111 0.40 -2.92 0.25
N LYS A 112 0.82 -2.41 -0.90
CA LYS A 112 0.10 -2.55 -2.17
C LYS A 112 1.05 -2.58 -3.36
N ASP A 113 0.62 -3.26 -4.40
CA ASP A 113 1.22 -3.16 -5.73
C ASP A 113 0.24 -2.45 -6.66
N ASP A 114 0.73 -1.44 -7.37
CA ASP A 114 0.00 -0.71 -8.39
C ASP A 114 0.65 -0.99 -9.77
N PHE A 115 -0.13 -1.59 -10.66
CA PHE A 115 0.28 -2.01 -11.99
C PHE A 115 -0.34 -1.09 -13.05
N GLY A 116 0.34 0.01 -13.35
CA GLY A 116 -0.01 0.87 -14.49
C GLY A 116 0.63 0.37 -15.80
N TYR A 117 0.09 0.78 -16.95
CA TYR A 117 0.67 0.46 -18.26
C TYR A 117 2.13 0.95 -18.31
N ARG A 118 3.08 0.01 -18.33
CA ARG A 118 4.55 0.19 -18.36
C ARG A 118 5.21 0.81 -17.11
N LYS A 119 4.52 0.98 -15.98
CA LYS A 119 5.14 1.44 -14.72
C LYS A 119 4.63 0.60 -13.55
N ARG A 120 5.54 -0.13 -12.89
CA ARG A 120 5.25 -0.87 -11.66
C ARG A 120 5.58 0.00 -10.46
N HIS A 121 4.64 0.09 -9.52
CA HIS A 121 4.93 0.65 -8.21
C HIS A 121 4.53 -0.31 -7.12
N SER A 122 5.36 -0.35 -6.10
CA SER A 122 5.09 -1.12 -4.89
C SER A 122 5.25 -0.19 -3.69
N CYS A 123 4.25 -0.20 -2.82
CA CYS A 123 4.32 0.39 -1.50
C CYS A 123 4.56 -0.74 -0.51
N GLY A 124 5.71 -0.69 0.19
CA GLY A 124 6.10 -1.68 1.17
C GLY A 124 5.04 -1.86 2.28
N ALA A 125 4.93 -3.07 2.81
CA ALA A 125 4.11 -3.31 3.99
C ALA A 125 4.82 -2.79 5.24
N ASP A 126 4.07 -2.25 6.20
CA ASP A 126 4.65 -1.80 7.47
C ASP A 126 3.75 -2.08 8.69
N ARG A 127 4.37 -2.06 9.87
CA ARG A 127 3.75 -2.27 11.17
C ARG A 127 4.20 -1.20 12.15
N SER A 128 3.23 -0.59 12.83
CA SER A 128 3.53 0.37 13.89
C SER A 128 4.24 -0.24 15.09
N ARG A 129 4.74 0.63 15.97
CA ARG A 129 5.11 0.25 17.35
C ARG A 129 3.94 -0.40 18.08
N ILE A 130 4.27 -1.16 19.13
CA ILE A 130 3.27 -1.72 20.04
C ILE A 130 2.92 -0.69 21.12
N ILE A 131 1.61 -0.51 21.36
CA ILE A 131 1.07 0.23 22.49
C ILE A 131 0.44 -0.72 23.48
N TRP A 132 0.63 -0.45 24.76
CA TRP A 132 -0.01 -1.15 25.84
C TRP A 132 -1.17 -0.34 26.39
N THR A 133 -2.29 -1.01 26.59
CA THR A 133 -3.41 -0.46 27.35
C THR A 133 -3.73 -1.34 28.56
N ARG A 134 -4.10 -0.69 29.65
CA ARG A 134 -4.54 -1.33 30.89
C ARG A 134 -6.03 -1.03 31.11
N HIS A 135 -6.69 -1.88 31.88
CA HIS A 135 -8.02 -1.59 32.39
C HIS A 135 -7.87 -0.94 33.78
N ALA A 136 -8.66 0.09 34.07
CA ALA A 136 -8.77 0.67 35.41
C ALA A 136 -9.38 -0.32 36.40
#